data_AF-A0A101IW29-F1
#
_entry.id   AF-A0A101IW29-F1
#
_cell.length_a   1.000
_cell.length_b   1.000
_cell.length_c   1.000
_cell.angle_alpha   90.00
_cell.angle_beta   90.00
_cell.angle_gamma   90.00
#
_symmetry.space_group_name_H-M   'P 1'
#
loop_
_entity.id
_entity.type
_entity.pdbx_description
1 polymer ?
#
loop_
_entity_poly.entity_id
_entity_poly.type
_entity_poly.pdbx_seq_one_letter_code
_entity_poly.pdbx_strand_id
1 'polypeptide(L)'
;MSAIASKPTGGADMPASALGIAIVLLLVFIGSGYYLVMNGMIGMLGFEALIGIIIGGVLIAFGVHFVPVGGAPAAMGQAPGIATGVAMLAAGAGLAGVFGGAWAAPLGLWVALGAGAVGGGLLMAITCTMVNVTYVFAMGIPAASGKVDRDPITGDSQPEYKSQGTEGHGLPFISYVGGVIGGILGGLGGTLIYMQLLAVYTDMLPALMNASAEQIMPIAISMAGIFAIGMFLVNAVLTAYNITGTIEGPHDPKFKRAPRAVVASAVASALCGLMAILIVVPL
;
A
#
# COMPACT_ATOMS: atom_id res chain seq x y z
N MET A 1 5.09 23.74 30.89
CA MET A 1 5.88 22.71 30.17
C MET A 1 5.49 22.79 28.70
N SER A 2 6.43 23.16 27.84
CA SER A 2 6.16 23.42 26.42
C SER A 2 5.92 22.11 25.66
N ALA A 3 4.84 22.06 24.87
CA ALA A 3 4.46 20.95 24.00
C ALA A 3 5.50 20.62 22.89
N ILE A 4 6.62 21.36 22.85
CA ILE A 4 7.73 21.21 21.90
C ILE A 4 8.73 20.11 22.33
N ALA A 5 8.65 19.61 23.57
CA ALA A 5 9.62 18.66 24.12
C ALA A 5 9.21 17.17 24.05
N SER A 6 8.03 16.82 23.56
CA SER A 6 7.68 15.41 23.39
C SER A 6 8.40 14.85 22.16
N LYS A 7 9.60 14.29 22.35
CA LYS A 7 10.18 13.38 21.36
C LYS A 7 9.10 12.36 20.99
N PRO A 8 8.75 12.20 19.70
CA PRO A 8 7.93 11.07 19.32
C PRO A 8 8.73 9.83 19.74
N THR A 9 8.19 9.07 20.69
CA THR A 9 8.73 7.77 21.08
C THR A 9 8.61 6.86 19.86
N GLY A 10 9.64 6.92 19.02
CA GLY A 10 9.85 6.01 17.92
C GLY A 10 10.05 4.61 18.49
N GLY A 11 9.30 3.65 17.95
CA GLY A 11 9.44 2.24 18.30
C GLY A 11 8.80 1.85 19.64
N ALA A 12 7.48 1.97 19.75
CA ALA A 12 6.81 0.97 20.58
C ALA A 12 6.93 -0.35 19.80
N ASP A 13 7.92 -1.17 20.17
CA ASP A 13 8.04 -2.54 19.70
C ASP A 13 6.66 -3.20 19.75
N MET A 14 6.33 -3.99 18.73
CA MET A 14 5.07 -4.72 18.76
C MET A 14 5.06 -5.58 20.03
N PRO A 15 4.06 -5.45 20.92
CA PRO A 15 3.99 -6.30 22.10
C PRO A 15 4.01 -7.76 21.63
N ALA A 16 4.88 -8.59 22.21
CA ALA A 16 5.04 -9.98 21.79
C ALA A 16 3.70 -10.76 21.81
N SER A 17 2.80 -10.39 22.74
CA SER A 17 1.43 -10.90 22.83
C SER A 17 0.58 -10.54 21.61
N ALA A 18 0.65 -9.30 21.13
CA ALA A 18 -0.08 -8.84 19.94
C ALA A 18 0.46 -9.51 18.66
N LEU A 19 1.78 -9.70 18.56
CA LEU A 19 2.40 -10.45 17.48
C LEU A 19 1.93 -11.91 17.47
N GLY A 20 1.94 -12.57 18.64
CA GLY A 20 1.47 -13.94 18.79
C GLY A 20 0.02 -14.12 18.37
N ILE A 21 -0.87 -13.22 18.82
CA ILE A 21 -2.29 -13.24 18.42
C ILE A 21 -2.43 -13.06 16.90
N ALA A 22 -1.70 -12.12 16.30
CA ALA A 22 -1.77 -11.88 14.86
C ALA A 22 -1.32 -13.11 14.04
N ILE A 23 -0.24 -13.79 14.46
CA ILE A 23 0.23 -15.01 13.80
C ILE A 23 -0.82 -16.13 13.94
N VAL A 24 -1.40 -16.32 15.12
CA VAL A 24 -2.46 -17.32 15.32
C VAL A 24 -3.67 -17.03 14.42
N LEU A 25 -4.13 -15.78 14.35
CA LEU A 25 -5.24 -15.39 13.47
C LEU A 25 -4.92 -15.65 11.99
N LEU A 26 -3.71 -15.30 11.55
CA LEU A 26 -3.26 -15.56 10.19
C LEU A 26 -3.30 -17.07 9.86
N LEU A 27 -2.78 -17.90 10.76
CA LEU A 27 -2.81 -19.36 10.61
C LEU A 27 -4.23 -19.91 10.61
N VAL A 28 -5.14 -19.35 11.43
CA VAL A 28 -6.55 -19.72 11.42
C VAL A 28 -7.21 -19.41 10.07
N PHE A 29 -6.96 -18.24 9.48
CA PHE A 29 -7.52 -17.91 8.17
C PHE A 29 -6.95 -18.75 7.03
N ILE A 30 -5.64 -19.00 7.03
CA ILE A 30 -5.00 -19.90 6.06
C ILE A 30 -5.52 -21.33 6.24
N GLY A 31 -5.59 -21.82 7.48
CA GLY A 31 -6.12 -23.13 7.83
C GLY A 31 -7.59 -23.28 7.44
N SER A 32 -8.39 -22.23 7.58
CA SER A 32 -9.79 -22.20 7.13
C SER A 32 -9.86 -22.32 5.60
N GLY A 33 -9.04 -21.57 4.86
CA GLY A 33 -8.93 -21.72 3.41
C GLY A 33 -8.56 -23.15 2.99
N TYR A 34 -7.55 -23.74 3.63
CA TYR A 34 -7.15 -25.13 3.37
C TYR A 34 -8.26 -26.14 3.71
N TYR A 35 -8.96 -25.93 4.82
CA TYR A 35 -10.10 -26.76 5.21
C TYR A 35 -11.22 -26.72 4.15
N LEU A 36 -11.51 -25.55 3.58
CA LEU A 36 -12.49 -25.41 2.50
C LEU A 36 -12.07 -26.20 1.23
N VAL A 37 -10.77 -26.26 0.94
CA VAL A 37 -10.25 -27.13 -0.15
C VAL A 37 -10.50 -28.59 0.15
N MET A 38 -10.17 -29.05 1.38
CA MET A 38 -10.33 -30.46 1.77
C MET A 38 -11.80 -30.91 1.73
N ASN A 39 -12.74 -30.00 1.96
CA ASN A 39 -14.17 -30.27 1.88
C ASN A 39 -14.75 -30.06 0.45
N GLY A 40 -13.90 -29.76 -0.54
CA GLY A 40 -14.32 -29.56 -1.94
C GLY A 40 -15.14 -28.29 -2.18
N MET A 41 -15.17 -27.36 -1.22
CA MET A 41 -15.95 -26.11 -1.33
C MET A 41 -15.24 -25.06 -2.18
N ILE A 42 -13.90 -25.06 -2.17
CA ILE A 42 -13.08 -24.28 -3.10
C ILE A 42 -12.03 -25.19 -3.75
N GLY A 43 -11.67 -24.91 -5.00
CA GLY A 43 -10.53 -25.56 -5.64
C GLY A 43 -9.19 -25.06 -5.06
N MET A 44 -8.09 -25.73 -5.45
CA MET A 44 -6.72 -25.26 -5.12
C MET A 44 -6.47 -23.82 -5.59
N LEU A 45 -7.11 -23.41 -6.69
CA LEU A 45 -7.08 -22.05 -7.21
C LEU A 45 -7.57 -21.02 -6.18
N GLY A 46 -8.64 -21.31 -5.42
CA GLY A 46 -9.13 -20.43 -4.37
C GLY A 46 -8.14 -20.28 -3.21
N PHE A 47 -7.44 -21.36 -2.86
CA PHE A 47 -6.40 -21.31 -1.84
C PHE A 47 -5.15 -20.54 -2.30
N GLU A 48 -4.69 -20.76 -3.53
CA GLU A 48 -3.60 -20.00 -4.14
C GLU A 48 -3.93 -18.51 -4.21
N ALA A 49 -5.17 -18.18 -4.57
CA ALA A 49 -5.67 -16.80 -4.57
C ALA A 49 -5.61 -16.17 -3.18
N LEU A 50 -6.01 -16.88 -2.13
CA LEU A 50 -5.90 -16.38 -0.75
C LEU A 50 -4.45 -16.03 -0.38
N ILE A 51 -3.49 -16.89 -0.71
CA ILE A 51 -2.07 -16.64 -0.46
C ILE A 51 -1.58 -15.43 -1.26
N GLY A 52 -1.94 -15.33 -2.54
CA GLY A 52 -1.59 -14.19 -3.37
C GLY A 52 -2.19 -12.87 -2.87
N ILE A 53 -3.41 -12.89 -2.33
CA ILE A 53 -4.06 -11.72 -1.71
C ILE A 53 -3.30 -11.27 -0.45
N ILE A 54 -2.85 -12.21 0.39
CA ILE A 54 -2.04 -11.91 1.58
C ILE A 54 -0.72 -11.26 1.17
N ILE A 55 -0.01 -11.83 0.18
CA ILE A 55 1.23 -11.26 -0.35
C ILE A 55 0.99 -9.86 -0.91
N GLY A 56 -0.10 -9.67 -1.67
CA GLY A 56 -0.48 -8.38 -2.22
C GLY A 56 -0.72 -7.33 -1.14
N GLY A 57 -1.42 -7.69 -0.06
CA GLY A 57 -1.60 -6.82 1.10
C GLY A 57 -0.29 -6.40 1.75
N VAL A 58 0.59 -7.37 2.01
CA VAL A 58 1.92 -7.13 2.59
C VAL A 58 2.74 -6.17 1.73
N LEU A 59 2.71 -6.33 0.41
CA LEU A 59 3.39 -5.42 -0.53
C LEU A 59 2.83 -4.00 -0.46
N ILE A 60 1.51 -3.85 -0.37
CA ILE A 60 0.85 -2.54 -0.20
C ILE A 60 1.30 -1.90 1.10
N ALA A 61 1.22 -2.62 2.23
CA ALA A 61 1.60 -2.10 3.54
C ALA A 61 3.08 -1.71 3.62
N PHE A 62 3.96 -2.52 3.02
CA PHE A 62 5.38 -2.18 2.95
C PHE A 62 5.60 -0.95 2.06
N GLY A 63 5.00 -0.91 0.87
CA GLY A 63 5.08 0.21 -0.06
C GLY A 63 4.62 1.54 0.54
N VAL A 64 3.55 1.54 1.33
CA VAL A 64 3.01 2.76 1.97
C VAL A 64 4.04 3.41 2.92
N HIS A 65 4.95 2.66 3.55
CA HIS A 65 6.01 3.25 4.40
C HIS A 65 7.06 4.04 3.61
N PHE A 66 7.20 3.77 2.31
CA PHE A 66 8.10 4.53 1.47
C PHE A 66 7.49 5.82 0.94
N VAL A 67 6.16 5.93 0.92
CA VAL A 67 5.47 7.10 0.37
C VAL A 67 5.65 8.29 1.30
N PRO A 68 6.30 9.38 0.86
CA PRO A 68 6.56 10.55 1.69
C PRO A 68 5.29 11.40 1.84
N VAL A 69 4.89 11.67 3.07
CA VAL A 69 3.64 12.35 3.38
C VAL A 69 3.84 13.30 4.52
N GLY A 70 3.51 14.57 4.29
CA GLY A 70 3.68 15.62 5.29
C GLY A 70 2.36 16.18 5.84
N GLY A 71 1.20 15.75 5.30
CA GLY A 71 -0.11 16.15 5.81
C GLY A 71 -0.30 17.68 5.88
N ALA A 72 -1.01 18.14 6.92
CA ALA A 72 -1.20 19.58 7.15
C ALA A 72 0.11 20.36 7.35
N PRO A 73 1.13 19.84 8.07
CA PRO A 73 2.45 20.49 8.13
C PRO A 73 3.11 20.70 6.77
N ALA A 74 3.04 19.73 5.84
CA ALA A 74 3.55 19.94 4.49
C ALA A 74 2.78 21.04 3.75
N ALA A 75 1.44 21.08 3.87
CA ALA A 75 0.64 22.14 3.24
C ALA A 75 1.07 23.55 3.69
N MET A 76 1.57 23.69 4.92
CA MET A 76 2.10 24.93 5.48
C MET A 76 3.59 25.15 5.22
N GLY A 77 4.26 24.23 4.51
CA GLY A 77 5.69 24.26 4.30
C GLY A 77 6.48 24.07 5.60
N GLN A 78 6.03 23.22 6.51
CA GLN A 78 6.67 22.98 7.82
C GLN A 78 7.15 21.54 8.02
N ALA A 79 6.90 20.66 7.05
CA ALA A 79 7.44 19.31 7.02
C ALA A 79 7.64 18.86 5.57
N PRO A 80 8.57 17.91 5.32
CA PRO A 80 8.68 17.28 4.02
C PRO A 80 7.52 16.34 3.74
N GLY A 81 7.31 16.07 2.46
CA GLY A 81 6.28 15.16 2.00
C GLY A 81 5.17 15.87 1.26
N ILE A 82 4.25 15.07 0.75
CA ILE A 82 3.11 15.57 0.00
C ILE A 82 2.01 16.02 0.98
N ALA A 83 1.39 17.17 0.68
CA ALA A 83 0.36 17.83 1.50
C ALA A 83 -1.02 17.14 1.46
N THR A 84 -1.07 15.86 1.85
CA THR A 84 -2.30 15.06 1.88
C THR A 84 -2.16 13.90 2.86
N GLY A 85 -3.18 13.04 2.97
CA GLY A 85 -3.15 11.86 3.83
C GLY A 85 -2.43 10.67 3.18
N VAL A 86 -1.73 9.88 3.99
CA VAL A 86 -0.99 8.69 3.54
C VAL A 86 -1.90 7.71 2.80
N ALA A 87 -3.09 7.46 3.36
CA ALA A 87 -4.07 6.57 2.75
C ALA A 87 -4.56 7.10 1.38
N MET A 88 -4.73 8.41 1.21
CA MET A 88 -5.21 9.01 -0.04
C MET A 88 -4.17 8.90 -1.16
N LEU A 89 -2.89 9.16 -0.86
CA LEU A 89 -1.81 9.01 -1.83
C LEU A 89 -1.54 7.56 -2.20
N ALA A 90 -1.46 6.71 -1.19
CA ALA A 90 -1.29 5.29 -1.40
C ALA A 90 -2.46 4.76 -2.23
N ALA A 91 -3.71 5.13 -1.91
CA ALA A 91 -4.89 4.72 -2.67
C ALA A 91 -4.83 5.18 -4.13
N GLY A 92 -4.40 6.42 -4.38
CA GLY A 92 -4.16 6.91 -5.74
C GLY A 92 -3.18 6.02 -6.50
N ALA A 93 -2.00 5.74 -5.92
CA ALA A 93 -0.98 4.90 -6.54
C ALA A 93 -1.45 3.45 -6.75
N GLY A 94 -2.17 2.91 -5.77
CA GLY A 94 -2.82 1.61 -5.84
C GLY A 94 -3.83 1.51 -6.98
N LEU A 95 -4.71 2.50 -7.09
CA LEU A 95 -5.71 2.58 -8.16
C LEU A 95 -5.06 2.65 -9.55
N ALA A 96 -4.07 3.53 -9.72
CA ALA A 96 -3.32 3.63 -10.97
C ALA A 96 -2.66 2.30 -11.35
N GLY A 97 -2.10 1.58 -10.36
CA GLY A 97 -1.56 0.24 -10.56
C GLY A 97 -2.62 -0.80 -10.92
N VAL A 98 -3.75 -0.85 -10.20
CA VAL A 98 -4.86 -1.77 -10.51
C VAL A 98 -5.39 -1.53 -11.92
N PHE A 99 -5.56 -0.29 -12.36
CA PHE A 99 -5.99 0.00 -13.73
C PHE A 99 -4.96 -0.45 -14.78
N GLY A 100 -3.67 -0.14 -14.58
CA GLY A 100 -2.61 -0.59 -15.48
C GLY A 100 -2.51 -2.11 -15.56
N GLY A 101 -2.62 -2.79 -14.42
CA GLY A 101 -2.62 -4.24 -14.32
C GLY A 101 -3.86 -4.90 -14.93
N ALA A 102 -5.04 -4.32 -14.71
CA ALA A 102 -6.30 -4.81 -15.27
C ALA A 102 -6.31 -4.72 -16.80
N TRP A 103 -5.76 -3.65 -17.35
CA TRP A 103 -5.57 -3.52 -18.80
C TRP A 103 -4.66 -4.61 -19.37
N ALA A 104 -3.58 -4.94 -18.65
CA ALA A 104 -2.62 -5.97 -19.05
C ALA A 104 -2.99 -7.41 -18.62
N ALA A 105 -4.12 -7.60 -17.92
CA ALA A 105 -4.56 -8.91 -17.43
C ALA A 105 -4.63 -10.00 -18.53
N PRO A 106 -5.13 -9.72 -19.75
CA PRO A 106 -5.14 -10.70 -20.84
C PRO A 106 -3.76 -11.14 -21.33
N LEU A 107 -2.71 -10.37 -21.01
CA LEU A 107 -1.32 -10.65 -21.41
C LEU A 107 -0.59 -11.57 -20.41
N GLY A 108 -1.27 -12.00 -19.36
CA GLY A 108 -0.76 -12.92 -18.34
C GLY A 108 -0.29 -12.23 -17.06
N LEU A 109 -0.13 -13.03 -16.00
CA LEU A 109 0.12 -12.57 -14.64
C LEU A 109 1.33 -11.62 -14.53
N TRP A 110 2.48 -12.01 -15.07
CA TRP A 110 3.72 -11.24 -14.91
C TRP A 110 3.67 -9.89 -15.64
N VAL A 111 3.04 -9.84 -16.81
CA VAL A 111 2.86 -8.60 -17.57
C VAL A 111 1.87 -7.69 -16.85
N ALA A 112 0.78 -8.24 -16.31
CA ALA A 112 -0.17 -7.50 -15.49
C ALA A 112 0.51 -6.88 -14.26
N LEU A 113 1.27 -7.68 -13.49
CA LEU A 113 2.00 -7.20 -12.32
C LEU A 113 3.02 -6.10 -12.69
N GLY A 114 3.74 -6.27 -13.80
CA GLY A 114 4.67 -5.25 -14.31
C GLY A 114 3.96 -3.95 -14.71
N ALA A 115 2.83 -4.04 -15.41
CA ALA A 115 2.02 -2.88 -15.79
C ALA A 115 1.46 -2.16 -14.56
N GLY A 116 1.03 -2.90 -13.55
CA GLY A 116 0.55 -2.34 -12.30
C GLY A 116 1.64 -1.65 -11.47
N ALA A 117 2.80 -2.28 -11.36
CA ALA A 117 3.99 -1.68 -10.76
C ALA A 117 4.38 -0.36 -11.43
N VAL A 118 4.44 -0.34 -12.77
CA VAL A 118 4.73 0.88 -13.55
C VAL A 118 3.64 1.92 -13.36
N GLY A 119 2.36 1.55 -13.39
CA GLY A 119 1.25 2.48 -13.18
C GLY A 119 1.30 3.19 -11.83
N GLY A 120 1.50 2.44 -10.75
CA GLY A 120 1.63 3.00 -9.40
C GLY A 120 2.89 3.84 -9.21
N GLY A 121 4.03 3.37 -9.75
CA GLY A 121 5.30 4.11 -9.73
C GLY A 121 5.24 5.42 -10.51
N LEU A 122 4.64 5.40 -11.70
CA LEU A 122 4.50 6.57 -12.56
C LEU A 122 3.62 7.64 -11.93
N LEU A 123 2.48 7.25 -11.35
CA LEU A 123 1.63 8.19 -10.61
C LEU A 123 2.43 8.87 -9.50
N MET A 124 3.20 8.10 -8.73
CA MET A 124 3.97 8.66 -7.63
C MET A 124 5.11 9.56 -8.12
N ALA A 125 5.82 9.17 -9.19
CA ALA A 125 6.84 10.00 -9.82
C ALA A 125 6.28 11.36 -10.28
N ILE A 126 5.14 11.34 -10.97
CA ILE A 126 4.46 12.57 -11.42
C ILE A 126 4.04 13.40 -10.22
N THR A 127 3.43 12.78 -9.21
CA THR A 127 2.96 13.48 -8.01
C THR A 127 4.11 14.14 -7.26
N CYS A 128 5.19 13.40 -6.98
CA CYS A 128 6.37 13.94 -6.31
C CYS A 128 7.03 15.06 -7.12
N THR A 129 7.09 14.92 -8.46
CA THR A 129 7.62 15.96 -9.35
C THR A 129 6.79 17.24 -9.26
N MET A 130 5.47 17.14 -9.41
CA MET A 130 4.57 18.31 -9.38
C MET A 130 4.56 19.01 -8.02
N VAL A 131 4.71 18.24 -6.95
CA VAL A 131 4.88 18.76 -5.60
C VAL A 131 6.16 19.59 -5.48
N ASN A 132 7.29 19.07 -5.95
CA ASN A 132 8.54 19.85 -5.96
C ASN A 132 8.46 21.08 -6.89
N VAL A 133 7.81 20.97 -8.05
CA VAL A 133 7.59 22.13 -8.94
C VAL A 133 6.81 23.23 -8.19
N THR A 134 5.78 22.85 -7.45
CA THR A 134 4.97 23.80 -6.67
C THR A 134 5.76 24.39 -5.50
N TYR A 135 6.42 23.55 -4.69
CA TYR A 135 7.21 24.03 -3.56
C TYR A 135 8.34 24.97 -4.00
N VAL A 136 9.13 24.56 -4.98
CA VAL A 136 10.33 25.31 -5.39
C VAL A 136 9.95 26.54 -6.20
N PHE A 137 9.15 26.39 -7.27
CA PHE A 137 8.90 27.50 -8.21
C PHE A 137 7.70 28.38 -7.84
N ALA A 138 6.66 27.84 -7.19
CA ALA A 138 5.49 28.64 -6.83
C ALA A 138 5.60 29.24 -5.42
N MET A 139 6.22 28.52 -4.48
CA MET A 139 6.29 28.93 -3.06
C MET A 139 7.68 29.38 -2.60
N GLY A 140 8.75 29.13 -3.39
CA GLY A 140 10.12 29.47 -3.00
C GLY A 140 10.65 28.64 -1.82
N ILE A 141 10.07 27.46 -1.60
CA ILE A 141 10.41 26.55 -0.50
C ILE A 141 11.44 25.53 -1.02
N PRO A 142 12.67 25.49 -0.47
CA PRO A 142 13.67 24.50 -0.85
C PRO A 142 13.25 23.11 -0.36
N ALA A 143 13.69 22.05 -1.05
CA ALA A 143 13.55 20.69 -0.56
C ALA A 143 14.63 20.42 0.51
N ALA A 144 14.21 20.15 1.75
CA ALA A 144 15.14 19.92 2.85
C ALA A 144 14.57 18.90 3.85
N SER A 145 15.30 17.82 4.15
CA SER A 145 14.89 16.83 5.15
C SER A 145 15.00 17.38 6.57
N GLY A 146 14.07 17.00 7.45
CA GLY A 146 14.20 17.25 8.90
C GLY A 146 14.78 16.08 9.69
N LYS A 147 14.99 14.92 9.07
CA LYS A 147 15.39 13.67 9.77
C LYS A 147 16.85 13.27 9.55
N VAL A 148 17.51 13.79 8.51
CA VAL A 148 18.90 13.48 8.19
C VAL A 148 19.68 14.75 7.81
N ASP A 149 20.96 14.80 8.17
CA ASP A 149 21.82 15.97 7.89
C ASP A 149 22.28 16.01 6.43
N ARG A 150 22.37 14.85 5.78
CA ARG A 150 22.70 14.72 4.35
C ARG A 150 21.74 13.78 3.66
N ASP A 151 21.36 14.12 2.44
CA ASP A 151 20.55 13.23 1.61
C ASP A 151 21.34 11.91 1.39
N PRO A 152 20.78 10.74 1.72
CA PRO A 152 21.48 9.47 1.58
C PRO A 152 21.87 9.09 0.14
N ILE A 153 21.25 9.72 -0.88
CA ILE A 153 21.51 9.42 -2.28
C ILE A 153 22.39 10.50 -2.92
N THR A 154 22.05 11.78 -2.75
CA THR A 154 22.80 12.87 -3.42
C THR A 154 23.98 13.37 -2.59
N GLY A 155 23.95 13.21 -1.26
CA GLY A 155 24.96 13.73 -0.34
C GLY A 155 24.83 15.22 -0.02
N ASP A 156 23.76 15.86 -0.50
CA ASP A 156 23.48 17.28 -0.29
C ASP A 156 23.20 17.55 1.20
N SER A 157 23.79 18.63 1.73
CA SER A 157 23.54 19.06 3.10
C SER A 157 22.13 19.65 3.22
N GLN A 158 21.44 19.27 4.29
CA GLN A 158 20.04 19.63 4.56
C GLN A 158 19.88 20.73 5.62
N PRO A 159 20.69 20.80 6.70
CA PRO A 159 20.50 21.75 7.79
C PRO A 159 20.49 23.22 7.36
N GLU A 160 21.28 23.59 6.37
CA GLU A 160 21.42 24.96 5.89
C GLU A 160 20.16 25.47 5.17
N TYR A 161 19.36 24.55 4.62
CA TYR A 161 18.13 24.83 3.89
C TYR A 161 16.86 24.63 4.74
N LYS A 162 17.04 24.24 6.01
CA LYS A 162 15.94 24.08 6.96
C LYS A 162 15.71 25.35 7.76
N SER A 163 14.56 25.98 7.54
CA SER A 163 14.03 27.07 8.37
C SER A 163 13.90 26.66 9.84
N GLN A 164 14.15 27.63 10.73
CA GLN A 164 14.06 27.42 12.18
C GLN A 164 12.62 27.09 12.60
N GLY A 165 12.47 26.08 13.45
CA GLY A 165 11.17 25.65 13.97
C GLY A 165 10.36 24.75 13.04
N THR A 166 10.90 24.34 11.88
CA THR A 166 10.25 23.34 11.00
C THR A 166 10.94 21.98 11.07
N GLU A 167 10.22 20.95 10.66
CA GLU A 167 10.70 19.58 10.56
C GLU A 167 11.18 19.26 9.13
N GLY A 168 11.60 20.27 8.37
CA GLY A 168 11.99 20.18 6.95
C GLY A 168 10.94 20.75 5.99
N HIS A 169 11.19 20.60 4.69
CA HIS A 169 10.45 21.23 3.59
C HIS A 169 10.44 20.38 2.31
N GLY A 170 9.42 20.57 1.48
CA GLY A 170 9.37 20.03 0.11
C GLY A 170 9.51 18.49 0.06
N LEU A 171 10.05 17.97 -1.04
CA LEU A 171 10.40 16.56 -1.16
C LEU A 171 11.90 16.41 -1.46
N PRO A 172 12.74 16.10 -0.45
CA PRO A 172 14.12 15.71 -0.63
C PRO A 172 14.25 14.53 -1.60
N PHE A 173 15.43 14.35 -2.19
CA PHE A 173 15.62 13.37 -3.27
C PHE A 173 15.38 11.94 -2.80
N ILE A 174 15.86 11.58 -1.61
CA ILE A 174 15.55 10.28 -0.98
C ILE A 174 14.03 10.06 -0.80
N SER A 175 13.28 11.10 -0.44
CA SER A 175 11.83 11.04 -0.30
C SER A 175 11.16 10.79 -1.64
N TYR A 176 11.63 11.46 -2.70
CA TYR A 176 11.15 11.23 -4.06
C TYR A 176 11.34 9.77 -4.48
N VAL A 177 12.57 9.26 -4.34
CA VAL A 177 12.91 7.88 -4.72
C VAL A 177 12.12 6.88 -3.89
N GLY A 178 12.00 7.12 -2.57
CA GLY A 178 11.13 6.35 -1.69
C GLY A 178 9.70 6.33 -2.20
N GLY A 179 9.12 7.50 -2.50
CA GLY A 179 7.79 7.60 -3.08
C GLY A 179 7.59 6.68 -4.28
N VAL A 180 8.46 6.78 -5.28
CA VAL A 180 8.38 5.95 -6.50
C VAL A 180 8.42 4.45 -6.17
N ILE A 181 9.31 4.02 -5.28
CA ILE A 181 9.39 2.62 -4.83
C ILE A 181 8.09 2.21 -4.11
N GLY A 182 7.55 3.07 -3.26
CA GLY A 182 6.28 2.85 -2.58
C GLY A 182 5.11 2.69 -3.55
N GLY A 183 5.07 3.53 -4.59
CA GLY A 183 4.09 3.45 -5.69
C GLY A 183 4.21 2.15 -6.49
N ILE A 184 5.43 1.71 -6.78
CA ILE A 184 5.69 0.43 -7.46
C ILE A 184 5.17 -0.75 -6.64
N LEU A 185 5.51 -0.81 -5.35
CA LEU A 185 5.11 -1.88 -4.45
C LEU A 185 3.60 -1.90 -4.23
N GLY A 186 2.99 -0.72 -4.04
CA GLY A 186 1.54 -0.57 -3.93
C GLY A 186 0.81 -1.01 -5.19
N GLY A 187 1.28 -0.58 -6.37
CA GLY A 187 0.73 -0.97 -7.66
C GLY A 187 0.83 -2.48 -7.89
N LEU A 188 1.99 -3.08 -7.63
CA LEU A 188 2.21 -4.53 -7.75
C LEU A 188 1.27 -5.31 -6.81
N GLY A 189 1.20 -4.90 -5.54
CA GLY A 189 0.36 -5.56 -4.55
C GLY A 189 -1.14 -5.46 -4.86
N GLY A 190 -1.62 -4.29 -5.27
CA GLY A 190 -3.01 -4.08 -5.70
C GLY A 190 -3.37 -4.91 -6.93
N THR A 191 -2.50 -4.95 -7.94
CA THR A 191 -2.69 -5.77 -9.13
C THR A 191 -2.66 -7.26 -8.81
N LEU A 192 -1.80 -7.72 -7.89
CA LEU A 192 -1.78 -9.11 -7.49
C LEU A 192 -3.12 -9.53 -6.90
N ILE A 193 -3.68 -8.74 -5.97
CA ILE A 193 -5.02 -8.99 -5.39
C ILE A 193 -6.07 -9.06 -6.50
N TYR A 194 -6.05 -8.10 -7.43
CA TYR A 194 -6.97 -8.06 -8.56
C TYR A 194 -6.89 -9.33 -9.42
N MET A 195 -5.68 -9.76 -9.80
CA MET A 195 -5.49 -10.95 -10.65
C MET A 195 -5.94 -12.24 -9.96
N GLN A 196 -5.69 -12.36 -8.65
CA GLN A 196 -6.14 -13.52 -7.88
C GLN A 196 -7.67 -13.60 -7.79
N LEU A 197 -8.32 -12.47 -7.49
CA LEU A 197 -9.78 -12.41 -7.42
C LEU A 197 -10.42 -12.59 -8.79
N LEU A 198 -9.83 -12.01 -9.85
CA LEU A 198 -10.31 -12.21 -11.21
C LEU A 198 -10.29 -13.69 -11.58
N ALA A 199 -9.20 -14.41 -11.29
CA ALA A 199 -9.10 -15.83 -11.56
C ALA A 199 -10.20 -16.64 -10.84
N VAL A 200 -10.40 -16.40 -9.54
CA VAL A 200 -11.45 -17.06 -8.74
C VAL A 200 -12.83 -16.78 -9.30
N TYR A 201 -13.12 -15.51 -9.62
CA TYR A 201 -14.44 -15.11 -10.09
C TYR A 201 -14.74 -15.62 -11.50
N THR A 202 -13.74 -15.67 -12.39
CA THR A 202 -13.94 -16.24 -13.73
C THR A 202 -14.19 -17.75 -13.70
N ASP A 203 -13.65 -18.45 -12.70
CA ASP A 203 -13.80 -19.90 -12.55
C ASP A 203 -15.12 -20.27 -11.88
N MET A 204 -15.48 -19.59 -10.78
CA MET A 204 -16.59 -20.02 -9.92
C MET A 204 -17.94 -19.37 -10.25
N LEU A 205 -17.98 -18.12 -10.73
CA LEU A 205 -19.25 -17.42 -11.00
C LEU A 205 -20.11 -18.07 -12.12
N PRO A 206 -19.55 -18.64 -13.20
CA PRO A 206 -20.39 -19.27 -14.24
C PRO A 206 -21.26 -20.40 -13.69
N ALA A 207 -20.69 -21.24 -12.82
CA ALA A 207 -21.41 -22.32 -12.16
C ALA A 207 -22.44 -21.79 -11.16
N LEU A 208 -22.06 -20.80 -10.35
CA LEU A 208 -22.94 -20.21 -9.33
C LEU A 208 -24.17 -19.52 -9.93
N MET A 209 -24.01 -18.82 -11.05
CA MET A 209 -25.05 -18.00 -11.67
C MET A 209 -25.76 -18.71 -12.84
N ASN A 210 -25.35 -19.93 -13.19
CA ASN A 210 -25.84 -20.67 -14.35
C ASN A 210 -25.85 -19.81 -15.63
N ALA A 211 -24.73 -19.11 -15.88
CA ALA A 211 -24.57 -18.16 -16.97
C ALA A 211 -23.30 -18.47 -17.79
N SER A 212 -23.25 -18.02 -19.05
CA SER A 212 -22.05 -18.24 -19.87
C SER A 212 -20.85 -17.43 -19.37
N ALA A 213 -19.64 -17.89 -19.67
CA ALA A 213 -18.41 -17.18 -19.30
C ALA A 213 -18.39 -15.72 -19.83
N GLU A 214 -18.96 -15.49 -21.03
CA GLU A 214 -19.07 -14.16 -21.63
C GLU A 214 -19.97 -13.22 -20.84
N GLN A 215 -21.09 -13.73 -20.30
CA GLN A 215 -22.01 -12.95 -19.47
C GLN A 215 -21.41 -12.63 -18.10
N ILE A 216 -20.56 -13.51 -17.58
CA ILE A 216 -19.90 -13.36 -16.28
C ILE A 216 -18.71 -12.41 -16.34
N MET A 217 -17.99 -12.33 -17.47
CA MET A 217 -16.73 -11.59 -17.55
C MET A 217 -16.83 -10.13 -17.05
N PRO A 218 -17.85 -9.32 -17.43
CA PRO A 218 -17.99 -7.96 -16.89
C PRO A 218 -18.22 -7.93 -15.38
N ILE A 219 -18.94 -8.92 -14.84
CA ILE A 219 -19.23 -9.05 -13.40
C ILE A 219 -17.94 -9.42 -12.67
N ALA A 220 -17.20 -10.41 -13.15
CA ALA A 220 -15.93 -10.86 -12.56
C ALA A 220 -14.90 -9.72 -12.52
N ILE A 221 -14.73 -8.99 -13.62
CA ILE A 221 -13.83 -7.81 -13.69
C ILE A 221 -14.25 -6.76 -12.67
N SER A 222 -15.53 -6.42 -12.63
CA SER A 222 -16.06 -5.36 -11.74
C SER A 222 -15.93 -5.75 -10.28
N MET A 223 -16.29 -6.98 -9.92
CA MET A 223 -16.17 -7.50 -8.55
C MET A 223 -14.70 -7.57 -8.12
N ALA A 224 -13.82 -8.13 -8.96
CA ALA A 224 -12.38 -8.19 -8.66
C ALA A 224 -11.80 -6.79 -8.44
N GLY A 225 -12.19 -5.81 -9.28
CA GLY A 225 -11.79 -4.41 -9.15
C GLY A 225 -12.24 -3.80 -7.82
N ILE A 226 -13.54 -3.90 -7.48
CA ILE A 226 -14.10 -3.32 -6.25
C ILE A 226 -13.42 -3.92 -5.01
N PHE A 227 -13.27 -5.24 -4.96
CA PHE A 227 -12.63 -5.91 -3.83
C PHE A 227 -11.14 -5.61 -3.73
N ALA A 228 -10.41 -5.57 -4.86
CA ALA A 228 -8.99 -5.21 -4.85
C ALA A 228 -8.77 -3.78 -4.34
N ILE A 229 -9.59 -2.83 -4.77
CA ILE A 229 -9.54 -1.44 -4.30
C ILE A 229 -9.90 -1.36 -2.82
N GLY A 230 -10.94 -2.07 -2.38
CA GLY A 230 -11.34 -2.13 -0.97
C GLY A 230 -10.23 -2.67 -0.07
N MET A 231 -9.62 -3.80 -0.45
CA MET A 231 -8.49 -4.38 0.29
C MET A 231 -7.25 -3.49 0.25
N PHE A 232 -7.00 -2.81 -0.87
CA PHE A 232 -5.95 -1.80 -0.93
C PHE A 232 -6.18 -0.71 0.13
N LEU A 233 -7.39 -0.18 0.19
CA LEU A 233 -7.76 0.89 1.14
C LEU A 233 -7.59 0.43 2.58
N VAL A 234 -8.04 -0.78 2.92
CA VAL A 234 -7.86 -1.39 4.25
C VAL A 234 -6.38 -1.42 4.63
N ASN A 235 -5.53 -1.95 3.76
CA ASN A 235 -4.10 -2.09 4.02
C ASN A 235 -3.37 -0.74 4.10
N ALA A 236 -3.73 0.20 3.23
CA ALA A 236 -3.19 1.55 3.23
C ALA A 236 -3.56 2.32 4.51
N VAL A 237 -4.81 2.21 4.97
CA VAL A 237 -5.32 2.87 6.18
C VAL A 237 -4.69 2.29 7.43
N LEU A 238 -4.64 0.95 7.57
CA LEU A 238 -3.98 0.29 8.70
C LEU A 238 -2.52 0.72 8.80
N THR A 239 -1.84 0.82 7.66
CA THR A 239 -0.46 1.27 7.60
C THR A 239 -0.31 2.76 7.96
N ALA A 240 -1.19 3.62 7.44
CA ALA A 240 -1.18 5.04 7.77
C ALA A 240 -1.33 5.29 9.28
N TYR A 241 -2.20 4.55 9.95
CA TYR A 241 -2.35 4.63 11.40
C TYR A 241 -1.09 4.19 12.14
N ASN A 242 -0.41 3.14 11.66
CA ASN A 242 0.86 2.67 12.22
C ASN A 242 1.99 3.72 12.10
N ILE A 243 2.04 4.45 10.98
CA ILE A 243 3.01 5.53 10.75
C ILE A 243 2.78 6.70 11.71
N THR A 244 1.50 7.09 11.90
CA THR A 244 1.08 8.20 12.78
C THR A 244 1.67 9.56 12.36
N GLY A 245 0.94 10.28 11.51
CA GLY A 245 1.32 11.63 11.07
C GLY A 245 2.25 11.60 9.85
N THR A 246 3.27 12.47 9.86
CA THR A 246 4.17 12.66 8.72
C THR A 246 5.22 11.56 8.60
N ILE A 247 5.69 11.27 7.40
CA ILE A 247 6.82 10.37 7.15
C ILE A 247 7.60 10.88 5.93
N GLU A 248 8.92 10.91 6.03
CA GLU A 248 9.76 11.35 4.90
C GLU A 248 10.15 10.21 3.94
N GLY A 249 9.74 8.97 4.23
CA GLY A 249 10.08 7.78 3.47
C GLY A 249 11.13 6.90 4.18
N PRO A 250 12.05 6.24 3.44
CA PRO A 250 12.86 5.14 3.96
C PRO A 250 13.88 5.52 5.04
N HIS A 251 14.32 6.77 5.09
CA HIS A 251 15.27 7.27 6.10
C HIS A 251 14.59 7.76 7.38
N ASP A 252 13.26 7.88 7.39
CA ASP A 252 12.52 8.32 8.57
C ASP A 252 12.59 7.25 9.68
N PRO A 253 12.86 7.61 10.95
CA PRO A 253 12.83 6.67 12.07
C PRO A 253 11.52 5.87 12.18
N LYS A 254 10.39 6.40 11.69
CA LYS A 254 9.09 5.71 11.63
C LYS A 254 9.09 4.50 10.72
N PHE A 255 10.02 4.40 9.76
CA PHE A 255 10.16 3.23 8.89
C PHE A 255 10.42 1.93 9.69
N LYS A 256 11.02 2.03 10.89
CA LYS A 256 11.19 0.90 11.82
C LYS A 256 9.88 0.25 12.26
N ARG A 257 8.74 0.93 12.06
CA ARG A 257 7.40 0.40 12.37
C ARG A 257 6.83 -0.47 11.24
N ALA A 258 7.50 -0.57 10.08
CA ALA A 258 7.03 -1.34 8.92
C ALA A 258 6.71 -2.81 9.24
N PRO A 259 7.53 -3.56 10.02
CA PRO A 259 7.22 -4.96 10.34
C PRO A 259 5.86 -5.12 11.04
N ARG A 260 5.48 -4.15 11.89
CA ARG A 260 4.19 -4.18 12.57
C ARG A 260 3.01 -4.04 11.61
N ALA A 261 3.12 -3.13 10.65
CA ALA A 261 2.08 -2.96 9.64
C ALA A 261 2.01 -4.15 8.69
N VAL A 262 3.15 -4.75 8.32
CA VAL A 262 3.20 -5.95 7.47
C VAL A 262 2.42 -7.09 8.10
N VAL A 263 2.63 -7.36 9.39
CA VAL A 263 1.89 -8.41 10.10
C VAL A 263 0.39 -8.09 10.18
N ALA A 264 0.03 -6.84 10.53
CA ALA A 264 -1.38 -6.44 10.61
C ALA A 264 -2.08 -6.53 9.24
N SER A 265 -1.37 -6.16 8.17
CA SER A 265 -1.85 -6.23 6.80
C SER A 265 -2.01 -7.67 6.31
N ALA A 266 -1.09 -8.58 6.67
CA ALA A 266 -1.23 -9.99 6.34
C ALA A 266 -2.52 -10.57 6.94
N VAL A 267 -2.81 -10.28 8.21
CA VAL A 267 -4.04 -10.73 8.89
C VAL A 267 -5.28 -10.11 8.26
N ALA A 268 -5.27 -8.80 8.00
CA ALA A 268 -6.40 -8.11 7.39
C ALA A 268 -6.69 -8.62 5.98
N SER A 269 -5.66 -8.81 5.15
CA SER A 269 -5.81 -9.39 3.81
C SER A 269 -6.26 -10.85 3.85
N ALA A 270 -5.81 -11.65 4.83
CA ALA A 270 -6.28 -13.02 4.97
C ALA A 270 -7.78 -13.07 5.28
N LEU A 271 -8.25 -12.24 6.21
CA LEU A 271 -9.67 -12.14 6.54
C LEU A 271 -10.49 -11.61 5.36
N CYS A 272 -10.12 -10.46 4.79
CA CYS A 272 -10.84 -9.86 3.68
C CYS A 272 -10.81 -10.73 2.41
N GLY A 273 -9.68 -11.38 2.13
CA GLY A 273 -9.52 -12.30 1.01
C GLY A 273 -10.38 -13.55 1.17
N LEU A 274 -10.40 -14.15 2.35
CA LEU A 274 -11.27 -15.30 2.65
C LEU A 274 -12.74 -14.92 2.45
N MET A 275 -13.17 -13.77 2.98
CA MET A 275 -14.55 -13.28 2.79
C MET A 275 -14.87 -13.03 1.31
N ALA A 276 -13.95 -12.46 0.53
CA ALA A 276 -14.15 -12.22 -0.90
C ALA A 276 -14.31 -13.52 -1.70
N ILE A 277 -13.53 -14.55 -1.36
CA ILE A 277 -13.63 -15.88 -2.00
C ILE A 277 -14.94 -16.56 -1.61
N LEU A 278 -15.35 -16.51 -0.34
CA LEU A 278 -16.57 -17.18 0.14
C LEU A 278 -17.86 -16.71 -0.53
N ILE A 279 -17.89 -15.49 -1.10
CA ILE A 279 -19.06 -14.96 -1.81
C ILE A 279 -19.42 -15.80 -3.04
N VAL A 280 -18.44 -16.48 -3.62
CA VAL A 280 -18.64 -17.29 -4.84
C VAL A 280 -18.63 -18.81 -4.57
N VAL A 281 -18.61 -19.20 -3.30
CA VAL A 281 -18.69 -20.61 -2.89
C VAL A 281 -20.17 -21.05 -2.88
N PRO A 282 -20.55 -22.10 -3.64
CA PRO A 282 -21.90 -22.64 -3.54
C PRO A 282 -22.12 -23.28 -2.15
N LEU A 283 -23.19 -22.86 -1.47
CA LEU A 283 -23.63 -23.39 -0.18
C LEU A 283 -24.53 -24.62 -0.33
#